data_AF-A0A2N1VWT0-F1
#
_entry.id   AF-A0A2N1VWT0-F1
#
_cell.length_a   1.000
_cell.length_b   1.000
_cell.length_c   1.000
_cell.angle_alpha   90.00
_cell.angle_beta   90.00
_cell.angle_gamma   90.00
#
_symmetry.space_group_name_H-M   'P 1'
#
loop_
_entity.id
_entity.type
_entity.pdbx_description
1 polymer ?
#
loop_
_entity_poly.entity_id
_entity_poly.type
_entity_poly.pdbx_seq_one_letter_code
_entity_poly.pdbx_strand_id
1 'polypeptide(L)'
;MEDFNGIKIENGNLDPDIPQKPVTGFGLLFNSMTSNMKFVGMFSIIYGAFTCITIIGALIGVPMIIAGLRLREAADDFTIFQSTSDNHALRNAFEKQGKFFNIVKILIIVSLVLVVIYIIVIVILGIYIFGSATGYENY
;
A
#
# COMPACT_ATOMS: atom_id res chain seq x y z
N MET A 1 -5.84 -36.64 -4.11
CA MET A 1 -4.77 -36.61 -5.12
C MET A 1 -5.49 -36.40 -6.44
N GLU A 2 -5.73 -35.15 -6.80
CA GLU A 2 -6.34 -34.84 -8.09
C GLU A 2 -5.22 -34.86 -9.12
N ASP A 3 -5.45 -35.69 -10.13
CA ASP A 3 -4.52 -36.15 -11.14
C ASP A 3 -4.10 -34.99 -12.07
N PHE A 4 -2.82 -34.61 -12.03
CA PHE A 4 -2.21 -33.59 -12.88
C PHE A 4 -1.84 -34.10 -14.28
N ASN A 5 -2.35 -35.25 -14.73
CA ASN A 5 -1.85 -35.95 -15.92
C ASN A 5 -2.68 -35.72 -17.20
N GLY A 6 -3.42 -34.60 -17.29
CA GLY A 6 -4.36 -34.34 -18.39
C GLY A 6 -3.93 -33.31 -19.44
N ILE A 7 -2.83 -32.58 -19.28
CA ILE A 7 -2.48 -31.50 -20.23
C ILE A 7 -1.72 -32.09 -21.43
N LYS A 8 -2.46 -32.68 -22.36
CA LYS A 8 -1.95 -32.97 -23.71
C LYS A 8 -2.04 -31.71 -24.55
N ILE A 9 -0.90 -31.05 -24.77
CA ILE A 9 -0.77 -30.01 -25.78
C ILE A 9 -0.64 -30.70 -27.13
N GLU A 10 -1.75 -30.89 -27.84
CA GLU A 10 -1.75 -31.39 -29.21
C GLU A 10 -1.96 -30.21 -30.17
N ASN A 11 -0.92 -29.90 -30.95
CA ASN A 11 -0.98 -29.14 -32.20
C ASN A 11 -1.60 -27.73 -32.15
N GLY A 12 -1.23 -26.90 -31.17
CA GLY A 12 -1.30 -25.44 -31.32
C GLY A 12 -2.70 -24.81 -31.42
N ASN A 13 -3.77 -25.58 -31.23
CA ASN A 13 -5.13 -25.07 -31.08
C ASN A 13 -5.58 -25.27 -29.63
N LEU A 14 -6.09 -24.21 -29.02
CA LEU A 14 -6.69 -24.27 -27.69
C LEU A 14 -7.97 -25.12 -27.81
N ASP A 15 -8.00 -26.25 -27.10
CA ASP A 15 -9.21 -27.05 -26.94
C ASP A 15 -10.33 -26.15 -26.38
N PRO A 16 -11.48 -26.00 -27.05
CA PRO A 16 -12.55 -25.08 -26.61
C PRO A 16 -13.22 -25.53 -25.30
N ASP A 17 -12.95 -26.76 -24.83
CA ASP A 17 -13.52 -27.34 -23.61
C ASP A 17 -12.54 -27.34 -22.42
N ILE A 18 -11.61 -26.38 -22.33
CA ILE A 18 -11.01 -26.08 -21.03
C ILE A 18 -12.18 -25.61 -20.15
N PRO A 19 -12.56 -26.31 -19.06
CA PRO A 19 -13.55 -25.80 -18.14
C PRO A 19 -12.97 -24.51 -17.56
N GLN A 20 -13.40 -23.37 -18.12
CA GLN A 20 -13.18 -22.07 -17.54
C GLN A 20 -13.94 -22.09 -16.23
N LYS A 21 -13.26 -22.56 -15.16
CA LYS A 21 -13.81 -22.64 -13.83
C LYS A 21 -14.41 -21.27 -13.56
N PRO A 22 -15.74 -21.16 -13.40
CA PRO A 22 -16.40 -19.88 -13.31
C PRO A 22 -15.72 -19.13 -12.19
N VAL A 23 -15.17 -17.96 -12.51
CA VAL A 23 -14.50 -17.11 -11.54
C VAL A 23 -15.53 -16.81 -10.47
N THR A 24 -15.47 -17.58 -9.38
CA THR A 24 -16.41 -17.47 -8.29
C THR A 24 -16.29 -16.04 -7.79
N GLY A 25 -17.39 -15.33 -7.53
CA GLY A 25 -17.35 -13.91 -7.15
C GLY A 25 -16.31 -13.62 -6.05
N PHE A 26 -16.15 -14.57 -5.11
CA PHE A 26 -15.09 -14.56 -4.10
C PHE A 26 -13.66 -14.56 -4.65
N GLY A 27 -13.34 -15.39 -5.65
CA GLY A 27 -12.02 -15.45 -6.27
C GLY A 27 -11.67 -14.18 -7.03
N LEU A 28 -12.66 -13.53 -7.65
CA LEU A 28 -12.48 -12.24 -8.32
C LEU A 28 -12.18 -11.13 -7.30
N LEU A 29 -12.97 -11.05 -6.23
CA LEU A 29 -12.77 -10.12 -5.12
C LEU A 29 -11.39 -10.32 -4.46
N PHE A 30 -10.98 -11.56 -4.24
CA PHE A 30 -9.69 -11.90 -3.63
C PHE A 30 -8.52 -11.49 -4.52
N ASN A 31 -8.62 -11.69 -5.83
CA ASN A 31 -7.60 -11.25 -6.78
C ASN A 31 -7.51 -9.72 -6.83
N SER A 32 -8.64 -9.03 -6.89
CA SER A 32 -8.69 -7.56 -6.83
C SER A 32 -8.12 -7.00 -5.53
N MET A 33 -8.44 -7.62 -4.39
CA MET A 33 -7.87 -7.25 -3.07
C MET A 33 -6.36 -7.35 -3.08
N THR A 34 -5.84 -8.48 -3.54
CA THR A 34 -4.41 -8.77 -3.57
C THR A 34 -3.67 -7.80 -4.51
N SER A 35 -4.23 -7.52 -5.69
CA SER A 35 -3.69 -6.53 -6.63
C SER A 35 -3.65 -5.12 -6.02
N ASN A 36 -4.73 -4.69 -5.38
CA ASN A 36 -4.80 -3.40 -4.71
C ASN A 36 -3.77 -3.29 -3.58
N MET A 37 -3.54 -4.36 -2.81
CA MET A 37 -2.51 -4.38 -1.77
C MET A 37 -1.09 -4.24 -2.36
N LYS A 38 -0.79 -4.91 -3.49
CA LYS A 38 0.50 -4.73 -4.19
C LYS A 38 0.69 -3.30 -4.67
N PHE A 39 -0.37 -2.70 -5.23
CA PHE A 39 -0.34 -1.31 -5.68
C PHE A 39 -0.10 -0.35 -4.50
N VAL A 40 -0.86 -0.47 -3.41
CA VAL A 40 -0.70 0.38 -2.23
C VAL A 40 0.69 0.20 -1.60
N GLY A 41 1.21 -1.04 -1.55
CA GLY A 41 2.56 -1.32 -1.05
C GLY A 41 3.63 -0.62 -1.89
N MET A 42 3.55 -0.74 -3.21
CA MET A 42 4.47 -0.07 -4.15
C MET A 42 4.35 1.45 -4.10
N PHE A 43 3.13 1.97 -4.09
CA PHE A 43 2.87 3.41 -3.93
C PHE A 43 3.46 3.95 -2.63
N SER A 44 3.30 3.23 -1.52
CA SER A 44 3.84 3.63 -0.22
C SER A 44 5.37 3.66 -0.21
N ILE A 45 6.04 2.74 -0.92
CA ILE A 45 7.50 2.73 -1.07
C ILE A 45 7.96 3.98 -1.85
N ILE A 46 7.32 4.26 -2.98
CA ILE A 46 7.67 5.39 -3.85
C ILE A 46 7.40 6.73 -3.14
N TYR A 47 6.23 6.87 -2.52
CA TYR A 47 5.85 8.06 -1.77
C TYR A 47 6.74 8.28 -0.54
N GLY A 48 7.11 7.20 0.17
CA GLY A 48 8.08 7.26 1.25
C GLY A 48 9.46 7.71 0.77
N ALA A 49 9.92 7.23 -0.40
CA ALA A 49 11.19 7.65 -0.98
C ALA A 49 11.22 9.16 -1.32
N PHE A 50 10.13 9.71 -1.87
CA PHE A 50 10.01 11.16 -2.07
C PHE A 50 9.99 11.94 -0.74
N THR A 51 9.37 11.38 0.29
CA THR A 51 9.32 12.00 1.61
C THR A 51 10.71 12.05 2.27
N CYS A 52 11.58 11.07 1.99
CA CYS A 52 12.95 11.01 2.49
C CYS A 52 13.91 12.08 1.92
N ILE A 53 13.49 12.91 0.96
CA ILE A 53 14.35 13.97 0.39
C ILE A 53 14.77 15.00 1.47
N THR A 54 13.92 15.21 2.48
CA THR A 54 14.23 16.09 3.60
C THR A 54 14.71 15.29 4.82
N ILE A 55 15.62 15.85 5.62
CA ILE A 55 16.13 15.21 6.85
C ILE A 55 14.97 14.87 7.81
N ILE A 56 14.02 15.80 7.96
CA ILE A 56 12.84 15.62 8.81
C ILE A 56 11.91 14.55 8.19
N GLY A 57 11.73 14.59 6.87
CA GLY A 57 10.90 13.62 6.15
C GLY A 57 11.47 12.21 6.18
N ALA A 58 12.79 12.03 6.26
CA ALA A 58 13.41 10.71 6.39
C ALA A 58 12.98 9.96 7.67
N LEU A 59 12.72 10.66 8.77
CA LEU A 59 12.20 10.06 10.01
C LEU A 59 10.82 9.41 9.83
N ILE A 60 10.04 9.90 8.86
CA ILE A 60 8.69 9.43 8.55
C ILE A 60 8.70 8.50 7.33
N GLY A 61 9.52 8.81 6.34
CA GLY A 61 9.61 8.09 5.08
C GLY A 61 10.20 6.69 5.24
N VAL A 62 11.24 6.52 6.06
CA VAL A 62 11.84 5.19 6.33
C VAL A 62 10.83 4.20 6.90
N PRO A 63 10.10 4.50 8.00
CA PRO A 63 9.08 3.59 8.50
C PRO A 63 7.95 3.35 7.48
N MET A 64 7.61 4.35 6.66
CA MET A 64 6.61 4.20 5.60
C MET A 64 7.04 3.22 4.49
N ILE A 65 8.31 3.27 4.07
CA ILE A 65 8.87 2.32 3.10
C ILE A 65 8.83 0.89 3.64
N ILE A 66 9.24 0.71 4.91
CA ILE A 66 9.22 -0.61 5.57
C ILE A 66 7.78 -1.14 5.66
N ALA A 67 6.80 -0.28 5.95
CA ALA A 67 5.40 -0.66 5.93
C ALA A 67 4.97 -1.11 4.52
N GLY A 68 5.26 -0.32 3.49
CA GLY A 68 4.90 -0.64 2.09
C GLY A 68 5.46 -1.97 1.61
N LEU A 69 6.72 -2.27 1.96
CA LEU A 69 7.35 -3.57 1.70
C LEU A 69 6.57 -4.72 2.34
N ARG A 70 6.21 -4.59 3.62
CA ARG A 70 5.43 -5.62 4.34
C ARG A 70 4.05 -5.85 3.75
N LEU A 71 3.37 -4.80 3.29
CA LEU A 71 2.06 -4.94 2.64
C LEU A 71 2.18 -5.68 1.30
N ARG A 72 3.23 -5.38 0.52
CA ARG A 72 3.49 -6.07 -0.74
C ARG A 72 3.79 -7.55 -0.52
N GLU A 73 4.65 -7.87 0.46
CA GLU A 73 4.93 -9.26 0.83
C GLU A 73 3.68 -10.00 1.34
N ALA A 74 2.77 -9.32 2.05
CA ALA A 74 1.49 -9.90 2.46
C ALA A 74 0.63 -10.26 1.26
N ALA A 75 0.60 -9.39 0.24
CA ALA A 75 -0.14 -9.64 -0.99
C ALA A 75 0.44 -10.82 -1.78
N ASP A 76 1.77 -10.97 -1.81
CA ASP A 76 2.40 -12.14 -2.42
C ASP A 76 2.01 -13.44 -1.69
N ASP A 77 1.99 -13.45 -0.36
CA ASP A 77 1.53 -14.60 0.44
C ASP A 77 0.04 -14.91 0.24
N PHE A 78 -0.83 -13.89 0.11
CA PHE A 78 -2.24 -14.09 -0.25
C PHE A 78 -2.37 -14.72 -1.64
N THR A 79 -1.53 -14.30 -2.61
CA THR A 79 -1.50 -14.89 -3.95
C THR A 79 -1.12 -16.37 -3.89
N ILE A 80 -0.13 -16.72 -3.05
CA ILE A 80 0.31 -18.10 -2.83
C ILE A 80 -0.81 -18.92 -2.22
N PHE A 81 -1.50 -18.42 -1.19
CA PHE A 81 -2.66 -19.11 -0.61
C PHE A 81 -3.75 -19.40 -1.65
N GLN A 82 -4.01 -18.48 -2.58
CA GLN A 82 -4.99 -18.70 -3.63
C GLN A 82 -4.62 -19.86 -4.57
N SER A 83 -3.33 -20.06 -4.84
CA SER A 83 -2.86 -21.12 -5.74
C SER A 83 -2.60 -22.45 -5.03
N THR A 84 -2.20 -22.43 -3.76
CA THR A 84 -1.81 -23.64 -3.00
C THR A 84 -2.81 -24.10 -1.96
N SER A 85 -3.78 -23.25 -1.59
CA SER A 85 -4.71 -23.47 -0.47
C SER A 85 -4.02 -23.73 0.88
N ASP A 86 -2.79 -23.24 1.05
CA ASP A 86 -2.00 -23.44 2.27
C ASP A 86 -2.35 -22.45 3.39
N ASN A 87 -2.94 -22.97 4.48
CA ASN A 87 -3.31 -22.19 5.66
C ASN A 87 -2.10 -21.51 6.34
N HIS A 88 -0.88 -22.01 6.17
CA HIS A 88 0.32 -21.35 6.68
C HIS A 88 0.61 -20.05 5.93
N ALA A 89 0.47 -20.03 4.61
CA ALA A 89 0.60 -18.82 3.79
C ALA A 89 -0.43 -17.77 4.19
N LEU A 90 -1.68 -18.19 4.45
CA LEU A 90 -2.74 -17.30 4.90
C LEU A 90 -2.44 -16.64 6.26
N ARG A 91 -1.96 -17.43 7.23
CA ARG A 91 -1.54 -16.93 8.55
C ARG A 91 -0.42 -15.89 8.41
N ASN A 92 0.57 -16.16 7.58
CA ASN A 92 1.70 -15.26 7.35
C ASN A 92 1.26 -13.96 6.67
N ALA A 93 0.35 -14.06 5.69
CA ALA A 93 -0.21 -12.90 5.00
C ALA A 93 -0.90 -11.93 5.98
N PHE A 94 -1.74 -12.47 6.89
CA PHE A 94 -2.38 -11.67 7.93
C PHE A 94 -1.40 -11.09 8.95
N GLU A 95 -0.35 -11.82 9.32
CA GLU A 95 0.67 -11.30 10.23
C GLU A 95 1.44 -10.12 9.62
N LYS A 96 1.84 -10.24 8.35
CA LYS A 96 2.49 -9.17 7.59
C LYS A 96 1.57 -7.97 7.40
N GLN A 97 0.30 -8.21 7.07
CA GLN A 97 -0.71 -7.16 6.94
C GLN A 97 -0.98 -6.45 8.28
N GLY A 98 -1.05 -7.17 9.39
CA GLY A 98 -1.19 -6.59 10.73
C GLY A 98 0.02 -5.75 11.13
N LYS A 99 1.23 -6.21 10.79
CA LYS A 99 2.47 -5.44 10.95
C LYS A 99 2.47 -4.16 10.13
N PHE A 100 1.95 -4.16 8.90
CA PHE A 100 1.75 -2.96 8.10
C PHE A 100 0.84 -1.95 8.80
N PHE A 101 -0.35 -2.37 9.24
CA PHE A 101 -1.28 -1.48 9.92
C PHE A 101 -0.74 -0.90 11.23
N ASN A 102 0.07 -1.68 11.96
CA ASN A 102 0.72 -1.19 13.17
C ASN A 102 1.72 -0.05 12.89
N ILE A 103 2.44 -0.09 11.75
CA ILE A 103 3.34 0.99 11.37
C ILE A 103 2.54 2.19 10.86
N VAL A 104 1.56 1.95 9.99
CA VAL A 104 0.75 3.01 9.37
C VAL A 104 -0.07 3.79 10.41
N LYS A 105 -0.68 3.14 11.40
CA LYS A 105 -1.45 3.85 12.43
C LYS A 105 -0.58 4.81 13.26
N ILE A 106 0.67 4.45 13.53
CA ILE A 106 1.63 5.32 14.23
C ILE A 106 2.00 6.50 13.34
N LEU A 107 2.28 6.24 12.05
CA LEU A 107 2.59 7.29 11.08
C LEU A 107 1.45 8.29 10.89
N ILE A 108 0.19 7.82 10.88
CA ILE A 108 -1.00 8.68 10.78
C ILE A 108 -1.10 9.62 11.98
N ILE A 109 -0.84 9.14 13.20
CA ILE A 109 -0.86 9.99 14.41
C ILE A 109 0.22 11.07 14.31
N VAL A 110 1.45 10.69 13.91
CA VAL A 110 2.56 11.63 13.77
C VAL A 110 2.28 12.67 12.69
N SER A 111 1.78 12.27 11.52
CA SER A 111 1.46 13.19 10.44
C SER A 111 0.35 14.17 10.83
N LEU A 112 -0.67 13.71 11.57
CA LEU A 112 -1.76 14.56 12.04
C LEU A 112 -1.25 15.67 12.96
N VAL A 113 -0.34 15.36 13.89
CA VAL A 113 0.28 16.35 14.78
C VAL A 113 1.09 17.37 13.96
N LEU A 114 1.86 16.93 12.97
CA LEU A 114 2.65 17.82 12.12
C LEU A 114 1.79 18.73 11.26
N VAL A 115 0.67 18.25 10.72
CA VAL A 115 -0.28 19.07 9.96
C VAL A 115 -0.86 20.19 10.83
N VAL A 116 -1.24 19.89 12.08
CA VAL A 116 -1.75 20.91 13.01
C VAL A 116 -0.71 21.99 13.27
N ILE A 117 0.55 21.61 13.55
CA ILE A 117 1.65 22.56 13.77
C ILE A 117 1.90 23.39 12.50
N TYR A 118 1.92 22.74 11.33
CA TYR A 118 2.14 23.41 10.05
C TYR A 118 1.07 24.48 9.75
N ILE A 119 -0.21 24.19 10.02
CA ILE A 119 -1.31 25.15 9.87
C ILE A 119 -1.10 26.36 10.79
N ILE A 120 -0.75 26.14 12.06
CA ILE A 120 -0.51 27.24 13.03
C ILE A 120 0.61 28.16 12.53
N VAL A 121 1.72 27.58 12.05
CA VAL A 121 2.87 28.35 11.53
C VAL A 121 2.48 29.19 10.32
N ILE A 122 1.71 28.63 9.37
CA ILE A 122 1.24 29.37 8.19
C ILE A 122 0.31 30.52 8.58
N VAL A 123 -0.61 30.32 9.53
CA VAL A 123 -1.53 31.38 9.96
C VAL A 123 -0.75 32.54 10.59
N ILE A 124 0.21 32.25 11.47
CA ILE A 124 1.05 33.27 12.10
C ILE A 124 1.89 34.03 11.07
N LEU A 125 2.56 33.30 10.16
CA LEU A 125 3.36 33.91 9.09
C LEU A 125 2.49 34.75 8.15
N GLY A 126 1.31 34.27 7.79
CA GLY A 126 0.36 34.99 6.94
C GLY A 126 -0.07 36.32 7.57
N ILE A 127 -0.43 36.31 8.85
CA ILE A 127 -0.76 37.53 9.60
C ILE A 127 0.44 38.49 9.63
N TYR A 128 1.65 37.99 9.91
CA TYR A 128 2.85 38.82 9.98
C TYR A 128 3.17 39.50 8.64
N ILE A 129 3.15 38.74 7.54
CA ILE A 129 3.43 39.25 6.19
C ILE A 129 2.35 40.27 5.78
N PHE A 130 1.07 39.94 5.96
CA PHE A 130 -0.03 40.82 5.55
C PHE A 130 -0.13 42.09 6.40
N GLY A 131 0.14 41.99 7.70
CA GLY A 131 0.21 43.14 8.60
C GLY A 131 1.38 44.07 8.28
N SER A 132 2.53 43.50 7.90
CA SER A 132 3.68 44.33 7.47
C SER A 132 3.44 45.04 6.14
N ALA A 133 2.81 44.39 5.15
CA ALA A 133 2.51 44.98 3.85
C ALA A 133 1.56 46.19 3.92
N THR A 134 0.55 46.14 4.81
CA THR A 134 -0.42 47.24 5.01
C THR A 134 0.15 48.40 5.85
N GLY A 135 1.19 48.15 6.64
CA GLY A 135 1.88 49.18 7.44
C GLY A 135 2.76 50.14 6.63
N TYR A 136 3.27 49.72 5.48
CA TYR A 136 4.10 50.57 4.60
C TYR A 136 3.29 51.54 3.71
N GLU A 137 1.96 51.35 3.57
CA GLU A 137 1.12 52.29 2.81
C GLU A 137 0.74 53.56 3.60
N ASN A 138 1.04 53.62 4.89
CA ASN A 138 0.64 54.72 5.78
C ASN A 138 1.79 55.67 6.19
N TYR A 139 2.94 55.62 5.51
CA TYR A 139 4.05 56.57 5.67
C TYR A 139 4.44 57.20 4.33
#